data_AF-A0A957ZTC3-F1
#
_entry.id   AF-A0A957ZTC3-F1
#
_cell.length_a   1.000
_cell.length_b   1.000
_cell.length_c   1.000
_cell.angle_alpha   90.00
_cell.angle_beta   90.00
_cell.angle_gamma   90.00
#
_symmetry.space_group_name_H-M   'P 1'
#
loop_
_entity.id
_entity.type
_entity.pdbx_description
1 polymer ?
#
loop_
_entity_poly.entity_id
_entity_poly.type
_entity_poly.pdbx_seq_one_letter_code
_entity_poly.pdbx_strand_id
1 'polypeptide(L)'
;SPLELLVNQAGQDVLLTLAPRPAEEGHAAEESPRQVTVRTIHDEMPARYRAWVEHNRQLVRARSDGRVGYVHIPDMGARGYAEFHRSYLAELAHDALIIDVRFNGGGHVSQLILEKLARRRIGYDLSRWGGAFPYPLESVAGPLVAVTNEYAGSDGDIFCHSFKLLKLGPLVGKRTWGGVIGISPRHPLVDGTVTTQPEFSFWFEDVGWNVENYGTEPDIEVDITPQDYVAGRDPQLERALAEVMQLLETTPILQPDLTTRPSRALPKLPPRRP
;
A
#
# COMPACT_ATOMS: atom_id res chain seq x y z
N SER A 1 26.60 -1.20 22.61
CA SER A 1 26.32 -1.47 21.16
C SER A 1 27.13 -0.52 20.30
N PRO A 2 27.59 -0.88 19.08
CA PRO A 2 28.23 0.06 18.16
C PRO A 2 27.43 1.36 17.93
N LEU A 3 26.09 1.31 18.09
CA LEU A 3 25.20 2.46 17.99
C LEU A 3 25.43 3.53 19.07
N GLU A 4 25.96 3.18 20.24
CA GLU A 4 26.26 4.15 21.32
C GLU A 4 27.32 5.18 20.89
N LEU A 5 28.23 4.78 20.00
CA LEU A 5 29.27 5.67 19.45
C LEU A 5 28.70 6.70 18.46
N LEU A 6 27.45 6.52 18.01
CA LEU A 6 26.76 7.44 17.11
C LEU A 6 25.86 8.44 17.87
N VAL A 7 25.78 8.34 19.20
CA VAL A 7 25.04 9.31 20.02
C VAL A 7 25.67 10.70 19.88
N ASN A 8 24.82 11.72 19.70
CA ASN A 8 25.22 13.12 19.42
C ASN A 8 26.00 13.32 18.12
N GLN A 9 26.05 12.34 17.23
CA GLN A 9 26.74 12.46 15.95
C GLN A 9 25.80 12.84 14.80
N ALA A 10 24.51 13.08 15.02
CA ALA A 10 23.53 13.32 13.94
C ALA A 10 23.96 14.44 12.98
N GLY A 11 23.97 14.14 11.68
CA GLY A 11 24.35 15.07 10.61
C GLY A 11 25.86 15.29 10.47
N GLN A 12 26.69 14.63 11.30
CA GLN A 12 28.15 14.67 11.23
C GLN A 12 28.69 13.62 10.27
N ASP A 13 29.85 13.90 9.70
CA ASP A 13 30.62 12.91 8.95
C ASP A 13 31.48 12.10 9.93
N VAL A 14 31.26 10.78 9.98
CA VAL A 14 31.95 9.85 10.89
C VAL A 14 32.72 8.83 10.06
N LEU A 15 33.98 8.60 10.46
CA LEU A 15 34.81 7.54 9.87
C LEU A 15 34.46 6.19 10.51
N LEU A 16 33.95 5.27 9.71
CA LEU A 16 33.72 3.88 10.11
C LEU A 16 34.88 3.01 9.62
N THR A 17 35.44 2.21 10.53
CA THR A 17 36.34 1.11 10.16
C THR A 17 35.51 -0.17 10.12
N LEU A 18 35.32 -0.72 8.93
CA LEU A 18 34.58 -1.95 8.72
C LEU A 18 35.56 -3.11 8.62
N ALA A 19 35.28 -4.18 9.37
CA ALA A 19 36.07 -5.40 9.32
C ALA A 19 36.05 -6.01 7.91
N PRO A 20 37.11 -6.72 7.49
CA PRO A 20 37.14 -7.38 6.20
C PRO A 20 35.95 -8.34 6.04
N ARG A 21 35.27 -8.27 4.89
CA ARG A 21 34.11 -9.11 4.60
C ARG A 21 34.56 -10.54 4.22
N PRO A 22 33.99 -11.60 4.83
CA PRO A 22 34.24 -12.98 4.39
C PRO A 22 33.69 -13.23 2.99
N ALA A 23 34.13 -14.30 2.32
CA ALA A 23 33.59 -14.66 1.01
C ALA A 23 32.09 -15.01 1.12
N GLU A 24 31.27 -14.42 0.26
CA GLU A 24 29.83 -14.70 0.12
C GLU A 24 29.48 -14.91 -1.36
N GLU A 25 28.32 -15.52 -1.65
CA GLU A 25 27.92 -15.77 -3.04
C GLU A 25 27.95 -14.48 -3.89
N GLY A 26 28.72 -14.51 -4.98
CA GLY A 26 28.89 -13.37 -5.89
C GLY A 26 29.94 -12.34 -5.46
N HIS A 27 30.60 -12.52 -4.31
CA HIS A 27 31.56 -11.56 -3.77
C HIS A 27 32.81 -12.22 -3.17
N ALA A 28 33.99 -11.89 -3.72
CA ALA A 28 35.27 -12.31 -3.15
C ALA A 28 35.48 -11.75 -1.74
N ALA A 29 36.22 -12.49 -0.91
CA ALA A 29 36.62 -12.03 0.41
C ALA A 29 37.45 -10.75 0.30
N GLU A 30 37.23 -9.81 1.22
CA GLU A 30 38.12 -8.68 1.40
C GLU A 30 39.21 -9.07 2.39
N GLU A 31 40.48 -8.85 2.04
CA GLU A 31 41.62 -9.23 2.89
C GLU A 31 42.00 -8.14 3.91
N SER A 32 41.52 -6.90 3.72
CA SER A 32 41.90 -5.75 4.55
C SER A 32 40.68 -4.96 5.05
N PRO A 33 40.76 -4.35 6.24
CA PRO A 33 39.68 -3.53 6.76
C PRO A 33 39.52 -2.29 5.87
N ARG A 34 38.27 -1.89 5.66
CA ARG A 34 37.94 -0.73 4.83
C ARG A 34 37.48 0.42 5.70
N GLN A 35 37.97 1.60 5.40
CA GLN A 35 37.57 2.84 6.05
C GLN A 35 36.58 3.59 5.15
N VAL A 36 35.43 3.94 5.70
CA VAL A 36 34.37 4.64 4.96
C VAL A 36 33.88 5.81 5.80
N THR A 37 33.94 7.01 5.23
CA THR A 37 33.29 8.17 5.83
C THR A 37 31.81 8.15 5.45
N VAL A 38 30.94 8.19 6.46
CA VAL A 38 29.48 8.26 6.27
C VAL A 38 28.94 9.49 6.95
N ARG A 39 27.91 10.10 6.35
CA ARG A 39 27.12 11.13 7.02
C ARG A 39 26.02 10.46 7.83
N THR A 40 26.03 10.65 9.13
CA THR A 40 25.02 10.07 10.01
C THR A 40 23.66 10.75 9.80
N ILE A 41 22.59 10.00 10.05
CA ILE A 41 21.21 10.48 9.99
C ILE A 41 20.65 10.65 11.40
N HIS A 42 19.68 11.53 11.55
CA HIS A 42 19.01 11.79 12.84
C HIS A 42 17.99 10.69 13.18
N ASP A 43 17.43 10.04 12.16
CA ASP A 43 16.40 9.02 12.28
C ASP A 43 16.53 8.03 11.11
N GLU A 44 16.55 6.74 11.41
CA GLU A 44 16.60 5.65 10.43
C GLU A 44 15.22 5.07 10.08
N MET A 45 14.16 5.47 10.79
CA MET A 45 12.81 4.95 10.58
C MET A 45 12.31 5.10 9.13
N PRO A 46 12.56 6.19 8.39
CA PRO A 46 12.18 6.27 6.98
C PRO A 46 12.85 5.20 6.11
N ALA A 47 14.12 4.87 6.39
CA ALA A 47 14.85 3.84 5.66
C ALA A 47 14.34 2.44 6.03
N ARG A 48 14.10 2.18 7.32
CA ARG A 48 13.52 0.91 7.79
C ARG A 48 12.12 0.67 7.23
N TYR A 49 11.28 1.70 7.23
CA TYR A 49 9.95 1.67 6.63
C TYR A 49 10.02 1.28 5.15
N ARG A 50 10.90 1.93 4.39
CA ARG A 50 11.11 1.61 2.97
C ARG A 50 11.56 0.19 2.76
N ALA A 51 12.57 -0.26 3.52
CA ALA A 51 13.07 -1.62 3.41
C ALA A 51 11.96 -2.66 3.67
N TRP A 52 11.10 -2.43 4.66
CA TRP A 52 9.96 -3.29 4.96
C TRP A 52 8.91 -3.31 3.84
N VAL A 53 8.52 -2.14 3.31
CA VAL A 53 7.56 -2.07 2.18
C VAL A 53 8.10 -2.77 0.94
N GLU A 54 9.37 -2.54 0.58
CA GLU A 54 9.98 -3.16 -0.59
C GLU A 54 10.16 -4.67 -0.42
N HIS A 55 10.49 -5.13 0.79
CA HIS A 55 10.53 -6.55 1.10
C HIS A 55 9.18 -7.22 0.88
N ASN A 56 8.10 -6.65 1.43
CA ASN A 56 6.74 -7.19 1.24
C ASN A 56 6.31 -7.17 -0.22
N ARG A 57 6.63 -6.10 -0.96
CA ARG A 57 6.36 -6.02 -2.40
C ARG A 57 7.08 -7.13 -3.16
N GLN A 58 8.36 -7.37 -2.88
CA GLN A 58 9.12 -8.45 -3.51
C GLN A 58 8.56 -9.83 -3.16
N LEU A 59 8.13 -10.04 -1.92
CA LEU A 59 7.51 -11.29 -1.49
C LEU A 59 6.19 -11.54 -2.24
N VAL A 60 5.29 -10.56 -2.26
CA VAL A 60 4.01 -10.64 -3.01
C VAL A 60 4.29 -10.90 -4.48
N ARG A 61 5.28 -10.21 -5.04
CA ARG A 61 5.65 -10.34 -6.44
C ARG A 61 6.14 -11.75 -6.80
N ALA A 62 7.06 -12.28 -6.00
CA ALA A 62 7.66 -13.58 -6.22
C ALA A 62 6.64 -14.72 -6.04
N ARG A 63 5.78 -14.62 -5.02
CA ARG A 63 4.79 -15.66 -4.72
C ARG A 63 3.55 -15.62 -5.62
N SER A 64 3.37 -14.57 -6.42
CA SER A 64 2.27 -14.44 -7.39
C SER A 64 2.70 -14.55 -8.84
N ASP A 65 3.94 -14.97 -9.12
CA ASP A 65 4.52 -15.01 -10.47
C ASP A 65 4.37 -13.68 -11.23
N GLY A 66 4.51 -12.54 -10.53
CA GLY A 66 4.38 -11.23 -11.17
C GLY A 66 2.98 -10.61 -11.15
N ARG A 67 1.94 -11.38 -10.80
CA ARG A 67 0.54 -11.05 -11.08
C ARG A 67 -0.13 -10.12 -10.08
N VAL A 68 0.37 -10.01 -8.85
CA VAL A 68 -0.25 -9.20 -7.80
C VAL A 68 0.65 -8.01 -7.47
N GLY A 69 0.06 -6.81 -7.46
CA GLY A 69 0.69 -5.59 -6.98
C GLY A 69 0.55 -5.42 -5.46
N TYR A 70 1.44 -4.63 -4.84
CA TYR A 70 1.41 -4.35 -3.41
C TYR A 70 1.69 -2.89 -3.09
N VAL A 71 0.76 -2.26 -2.37
CA VAL A 71 0.89 -0.90 -1.86
C VAL A 71 0.69 -0.91 -0.36
N HIS A 72 1.53 -0.18 0.36
CA HIS A 72 1.34 0.10 1.78
C HIS A 72 1.05 1.58 2.02
N ILE A 73 0.13 1.87 2.94
CA ILE A 73 -0.31 3.23 3.29
C ILE A 73 -0.10 3.44 4.81
N PRO A 74 0.96 4.16 5.24
CA PRO A 74 1.38 4.22 6.64
C PRO A 74 0.60 5.22 7.51
N ASP A 75 -0.12 6.15 6.91
CA ASP A 75 -1.04 7.07 7.56
C ASP A 75 -2.01 7.61 6.51
N MET A 76 -2.98 8.42 6.91
CA MET A 76 -3.88 9.14 6.02
C MET A 76 -3.56 10.64 5.98
N GLY A 77 -2.29 11.00 6.22
CA GLY A 77 -1.78 12.36 6.05
C GLY A 77 -1.09 12.56 4.71
N ALA A 78 -0.32 13.64 4.61
CA ALA A 78 0.45 13.95 3.40
C ALA A 78 1.49 12.86 3.07
N ARG A 79 2.10 12.24 4.09
CA ARG A 79 3.07 11.16 3.90
C ARG A 79 2.38 9.96 3.27
N GLY A 80 1.30 9.45 3.86
CA GLY A 80 0.59 8.30 3.33
C GLY A 80 0.00 8.52 1.95
N TYR A 81 -0.52 9.72 1.68
CA TYR A 81 -0.98 10.07 0.33
C TYR A 81 0.14 10.02 -0.72
N ALA A 82 1.35 10.50 -0.35
CA ALA A 82 2.53 10.42 -1.21
C ALA A 82 3.05 8.98 -1.36
N GLU A 83 3.02 8.17 -0.29
CA GLU A 83 3.35 6.75 -0.34
C GLU A 83 2.43 5.98 -1.29
N PHE A 84 1.12 6.19 -1.15
CA PHE A 84 0.13 5.61 -2.03
C PHE A 84 0.42 5.95 -3.49
N HIS A 85 0.54 7.23 -3.85
CA HIS A 85 0.77 7.62 -5.26
C HIS A 85 2.12 7.15 -5.82
N ARG A 86 3.16 7.08 -4.98
CA ARG A 86 4.47 6.58 -5.41
C ARG A 86 4.40 5.12 -5.88
N SER A 87 3.64 4.28 -5.19
CA SER A 87 3.54 2.85 -5.51
C SER A 87 2.36 2.55 -6.44
N TYR A 88 1.19 3.14 -6.19
CA TYR A 88 -0.07 2.79 -6.86
C TYR A 88 0.02 2.82 -8.39
N LEU A 89 0.64 3.85 -8.96
CA LEU A 89 0.76 4.00 -10.43
C LEU A 89 1.60 2.89 -11.08
N ALA A 90 2.57 2.33 -10.36
CA ALA A 90 3.34 1.18 -10.84
C ALA A 90 2.61 -0.14 -10.56
N GLU A 91 1.99 -0.26 -9.39
CA GLU A 91 1.37 -1.51 -8.93
C GLU A 91 0.01 -1.78 -9.57
N LEU A 92 -0.70 -0.77 -10.10
CA LEU A 92 -1.97 -0.96 -10.82
C LEU A 92 -1.82 -1.64 -12.19
N ALA A 93 -0.58 -1.81 -12.67
CA ALA A 93 -0.27 -2.55 -13.90
C ALA A 93 -0.43 -4.07 -13.73
N HIS A 94 -0.65 -4.56 -12.51
CA HIS A 94 -0.83 -5.97 -12.20
C HIS A 94 -2.29 -6.41 -12.28
N ASP A 95 -2.49 -7.73 -12.33
CA ASP A 95 -3.80 -8.35 -12.49
C ASP A 95 -4.70 -8.06 -11.28
N ALA A 96 -4.10 -7.94 -10.09
CA ALA A 96 -4.78 -7.61 -8.85
C ALA A 96 -3.89 -6.75 -7.93
N LEU A 97 -4.47 -6.22 -6.86
CA LEU A 97 -3.78 -5.33 -5.93
C LEU A 97 -4.07 -5.68 -4.46
N ILE A 98 -3.01 -5.79 -3.66
CA ILE A 98 -3.08 -5.81 -2.20
C ILE A 98 -2.84 -4.39 -1.68
N ILE A 99 -3.73 -3.93 -0.80
CA ILE A 99 -3.64 -2.64 -0.11
C ILE A 99 -3.42 -2.88 1.37
N ASP A 100 -2.20 -2.68 1.84
CA ASP A 100 -1.80 -2.88 3.22
C ASP A 100 -1.90 -1.57 4.00
N VAL A 101 -2.84 -1.51 4.94
CA VAL A 101 -3.05 -0.37 5.85
C VAL A 101 -2.75 -0.73 7.31
N ARG A 102 -2.02 -1.83 7.54
CA ARG A 102 -1.51 -2.15 8.87
C ARG A 102 -0.67 -1.00 9.41
N PHE A 103 -0.80 -0.73 10.71
CA PHE A 103 -0.10 0.39 11.38
C PHE A 103 -0.44 1.78 10.83
N ASN A 104 -1.55 1.95 10.11
CA ASN A 104 -1.95 3.25 9.58
C ASN A 104 -2.34 4.22 10.72
N GLY A 105 -1.58 5.32 10.83
CA GLY A 105 -1.74 6.31 11.91
C GLY A 105 -2.92 7.27 11.78
N GLY A 106 -3.83 7.10 10.81
CA GLY A 106 -4.95 8.01 10.58
C GLY A 106 -4.57 9.34 9.92
N GLY A 107 -5.51 10.27 9.83
CA GLY A 107 -5.38 11.50 9.04
C GLY A 107 -6.72 11.96 8.46
N HIS A 108 -6.79 12.24 7.15
CA HIS A 108 -8.00 12.75 6.50
C HIS A 108 -8.11 12.47 4.99
N VAL A 109 -7.19 11.70 4.39
CA VAL A 109 -7.14 11.46 2.94
C VAL A 109 -7.73 10.13 2.50
N SER A 110 -8.32 9.33 3.42
CA SER A 110 -8.93 8.02 3.11
C SER A 110 -9.92 8.11 1.94
N GLN A 111 -10.78 9.12 1.91
CA GLN A 111 -11.75 9.37 0.84
C GLN A 111 -11.11 9.53 -0.55
N LEU A 112 -9.93 10.18 -0.62
CA LEU A 112 -9.22 10.40 -1.89
C LEU A 112 -8.61 9.09 -2.40
N ILE A 113 -8.13 8.26 -1.49
CA ILE A 113 -7.58 6.93 -1.80
C ILE A 113 -8.71 6.00 -2.25
N LEU A 114 -9.83 5.97 -1.52
CA LEU A 114 -11.01 5.17 -1.86
C LEU A 114 -11.60 5.57 -3.22
N GLU A 115 -11.61 6.86 -3.57
CA GLU A 115 -12.04 7.31 -4.90
C GLU A 115 -11.22 6.67 -6.02
N LYS A 116 -9.89 6.53 -5.84
CA LYS A 116 -9.01 5.85 -6.80
C LYS A 116 -9.29 4.36 -6.85
N LEU A 117 -9.36 3.71 -5.69
CA LEU A 117 -9.58 2.26 -5.58
C LEU A 117 -10.96 1.83 -6.10
N ALA A 118 -11.98 2.68 -6.00
CA ALA A 118 -13.33 2.40 -6.50
C ALA A 118 -13.47 2.46 -8.03
N ARG A 119 -12.42 2.89 -8.75
CA ARG A 119 -12.46 2.98 -10.22
C ARG A 119 -12.49 1.59 -10.84
N ARG A 120 -13.63 1.24 -11.44
CA ARG A 120 -13.78 0.01 -12.22
C ARG A 120 -13.25 0.21 -13.63
N ARG A 121 -12.36 -0.68 -14.08
CA ARG A 121 -11.92 -0.73 -15.47
C ARG A 121 -13.09 -1.18 -16.34
N ILE A 122 -13.55 -0.33 -17.25
CA ILE A 122 -14.75 -0.58 -18.08
C ILE A 122 -14.46 -0.57 -19.58
N GLY A 123 -13.22 -0.27 -19.99
CA GLY A 123 -12.85 -0.28 -21.39
C GLY A 123 -11.37 -0.05 -21.60
N TYR A 124 -10.99 0.04 -22.87
CA TYR A 124 -9.65 0.38 -23.31
C TYR A 124 -9.69 1.34 -24.49
N ASP A 125 -8.79 2.32 -24.50
CA ASP A 125 -8.44 3.07 -25.70
C ASP A 125 -7.23 2.43 -26.37
N LEU A 126 -7.27 2.28 -27.70
CA LEU A 126 -6.23 1.60 -28.46
C LEU A 126 -5.51 2.59 -29.37
N SER A 127 -4.31 2.98 -28.95
CA SER A 127 -3.44 3.84 -29.74
C SER A 127 -2.93 3.14 -31.01
N ARG A 128 -2.51 3.94 -32.00
CA ARG A 128 -1.79 3.43 -33.18
C ARG A 128 -0.43 2.83 -32.81
N TRP A 129 0.27 3.45 -31.85
CA TRP A 129 1.66 3.16 -31.53
C TRP A 129 1.89 2.83 -30.05
N GLY A 130 0.97 3.22 -29.16
CA GLY A 130 1.14 3.09 -27.71
C GLY A 130 0.47 1.86 -27.08
N GLY A 131 -0.19 1.00 -27.87
CA GLY A 131 -0.93 -0.15 -27.34
C GLY A 131 -2.28 0.24 -26.73
N ALA A 132 -2.81 -0.66 -25.89
CA ALA A 132 -4.10 -0.50 -25.21
C ALA A 132 -3.92 0.17 -23.85
N PHE A 133 -4.69 1.21 -23.59
CA PHE A 133 -4.71 1.95 -22.33
C PHE A 133 -6.05 1.72 -21.63
N PRO A 134 -6.09 1.38 -20.33
CA PRO A 134 -7.34 1.18 -19.63
C PRO A 134 -8.14 2.49 -19.51
N TYR A 135 -9.45 2.35 -19.43
CA TYR A 135 -10.38 3.43 -19.11
C TYR A 135 -11.26 3.05 -17.91
N PRO A 136 -11.24 3.82 -16.82
CA PRO A 136 -10.32 4.93 -16.53
C PRO A 136 -8.84 4.51 -16.47
N LEU A 137 -7.90 5.44 -16.70
CA LEU A 137 -6.46 5.15 -16.76
C LEU A 137 -5.92 4.51 -15.47
N GLU A 138 -6.31 5.07 -14.33
CA GLU A 138 -5.89 4.60 -13.01
C GLU A 138 -6.98 3.70 -12.44
N SER A 139 -7.23 2.57 -13.10
CA SER A 139 -8.17 1.53 -12.65
C SER A 139 -7.43 0.21 -12.53
N VAL A 140 -7.63 -0.50 -11.41
CA VAL A 140 -7.07 -1.85 -11.23
C VAL A 140 -7.80 -2.83 -12.14
N ALA A 141 -7.08 -3.80 -12.70
CA ALA A 141 -7.60 -4.72 -13.71
C ALA A 141 -8.57 -5.75 -13.12
N GLY A 142 -8.26 -6.27 -11.93
CA GLY A 142 -8.98 -7.34 -11.26
C GLY A 142 -9.24 -7.03 -9.79
N PRO A 143 -9.26 -8.07 -8.92
CA PRO A 143 -9.71 -7.95 -7.54
C PRO A 143 -8.75 -7.11 -6.67
N LEU A 144 -9.32 -6.54 -5.62
CA LEU A 144 -8.60 -5.86 -4.54
C LEU A 144 -8.70 -6.69 -3.27
N VAL A 145 -7.66 -6.69 -2.45
CA VAL A 145 -7.70 -7.20 -1.07
C VAL A 145 -7.02 -6.18 -0.17
N ALA A 146 -7.67 -5.82 0.94
CA ALA A 146 -7.08 -4.94 1.94
C ALA A 146 -6.55 -5.75 3.13
N VAL A 147 -5.45 -5.29 3.72
CA VAL A 147 -4.85 -5.88 4.94
C VAL A 147 -4.84 -4.84 6.04
N THR A 148 -5.30 -5.18 7.24
CA THR A 148 -5.36 -4.26 8.38
C THR A 148 -5.00 -4.95 9.70
N ASN A 149 -4.79 -4.18 10.76
CA ASN A 149 -4.55 -4.68 12.10
C ASN A 149 -5.01 -3.68 13.17
N GLU A 150 -4.85 -4.05 14.42
CA GLU A 150 -5.22 -3.28 15.62
C GLU A 150 -4.49 -1.93 15.76
N TYR A 151 -3.42 -1.71 14.98
CA TYR A 151 -2.66 -0.46 14.97
C TYR A 151 -3.12 0.51 13.86
N ALA A 152 -4.01 0.08 12.97
CA ALA A 152 -4.67 0.99 12.03
C ALA A 152 -5.81 1.71 12.76
N GLY A 153 -5.87 3.05 12.68
CA GLY A 153 -6.83 3.81 13.47
C GLY A 153 -7.25 5.16 12.88
N SER A 154 -8.31 5.73 13.44
CA SER A 154 -8.90 7.01 13.02
C SER A 154 -9.34 6.98 11.57
N ASP A 155 -8.76 7.80 10.69
CA ASP A 155 -9.06 7.72 9.26
C ASP A 155 -8.65 6.38 8.62
N GLY A 156 -7.79 5.59 9.29
CA GLY A 156 -7.54 4.18 8.99
C GLY A 156 -8.72 3.25 9.32
N ASP A 157 -9.44 3.51 10.42
CA ASP A 157 -10.72 2.82 10.72
C ASP A 157 -11.74 3.15 9.63
N ILE A 158 -11.86 4.45 9.28
CA ILE A 158 -12.79 4.94 8.25
C ILE A 158 -12.49 4.29 6.90
N PHE A 159 -11.21 4.20 6.51
CA PHE A 159 -10.80 3.51 5.29
C PHE A 159 -11.23 2.04 5.29
N CYS A 160 -10.95 1.31 6.38
CA CYS A 160 -11.26 -0.11 6.48
C CYS A 160 -12.77 -0.35 6.38
N HIS A 161 -13.58 0.40 7.13
CA HIS A 161 -15.04 0.27 7.07
C HIS A 161 -15.57 0.64 5.69
N SER A 162 -15.09 1.74 5.11
CA SER A 162 -15.52 2.20 3.78
C SER A 162 -15.13 1.24 2.67
N PHE A 163 -13.96 0.60 2.74
CA PHE A 163 -13.52 -0.40 1.77
C PHE A 163 -14.51 -1.58 1.70
N LYS A 164 -15.01 -2.01 2.86
CA LYS A 164 -16.06 -3.03 2.97
C LYS A 164 -17.42 -2.52 2.53
N LEU A 165 -17.84 -1.35 2.98
CA LEU A 165 -19.13 -0.75 2.66
C LEU A 165 -19.29 -0.54 1.14
N LEU A 166 -18.23 -0.09 0.47
CA LEU A 166 -18.17 0.08 -0.98
C LEU A 166 -17.97 -1.25 -1.75
N LYS A 167 -17.81 -2.37 -1.04
CA LYS A 167 -17.62 -3.72 -1.58
C LYS A 167 -16.43 -3.80 -2.56
N LEU A 168 -15.33 -3.16 -2.20
CA LEU A 168 -14.13 -3.11 -3.05
C LEU A 168 -13.36 -4.44 -3.07
N GLY A 169 -13.44 -5.19 -1.97
CA GLY A 169 -12.79 -6.49 -1.81
C GLY A 169 -12.87 -6.95 -0.35
N PRO A 170 -12.33 -8.14 -0.02
CA PRO A 170 -12.26 -8.59 1.37
C PRO A 170 -11.19 -7.82 2.15
N LEU A 171 -11.49 -7.59 3.43
CA LEU A 171 -10.55 -7.07 4.43
C LEU A 171 -9.98 -8.22 5.27
N VAL A 172 -8.65 -8.35 5.31
CA VAL A 172 -7.92 -9.42 6.01
C VAL A 172 -7.12 -8.85 7.18
N GLY A 173 -7.09 -9.54 8.32
CA GLY A 173 -6.16 -9.23 9.42
C GLY A 173 -6.84 -9.18 10.79
N LYS A 174 -6.62 -8.13 11.57
CA LYS A 174 -7.25 -7.97 12.91
C LYS A 174 -8.12 -6.72 12.97
N ARG A 175 -9.10 -6.73 13.86
CA ARG A 175 -9.94 -5.56 14.15
C ARG A 175 -9.09 -4.33 14.41
N THR A 176 -9.48 -3.22 13.80
CA THR A 176 -8.78 -1.92 13.89
C THR A 176 -8.98 -1.24 15.25
N TRP A 177 -8.31 -0.10 15.46
CA TRP A 177 -8.25 0.59 16.75
C TRP A 177 -9.61 1.09 17.29
N GLY A 178 -10.45 1.66 16.43
CA GLY A 178 -11.80 2.13 16.79
C GLY A 178 -11.88 3.51 17.42
N GLY A 179 -11.11 4.48 16.92
CA GLY A 179 -11.15 5.87 17.41
C GLY A 179 -11.47 6.85 16.29
N VAL A 180 -12.76 7.11 16.05
CA VAL A 180 -13.26 7.87 14.90
C VAL A 180 -13.94 9.20 15.27
N ILE A 181 -13.78 9.68 16.50
CA ILE A 181 -14.17 11.06 16.83
C ILE A 181 -13.01 12.02 16.53
N GLY A 182 -13.15 12.76 15.43
CA GLY A 182 -12.15 13.72 14.96
C GLY A 182 -11.92 14.89 15.91
N ILE A 183 -10.78 15.56 15.73
CA ILE A 183 -10.31 16.66 16.58
C ILE A 183 -10.05 17.92 15.73
N SER A 184 -10.17 19.11 16.32
CA SER A 184 -9.72 20.37 15.70
C SER A 184 -9.03 21.24 16.76
N PRO A 185 -7.76 20.94 17.10
CA PRO A 185 -7.01 21.75 18.06
C PRO A 185 -6.80 23.15 17.50
N ARG A 186 -7.28 24.17 18.23
CA ARG A 186 -7.26 25.58 17.80
C ARG A 186 -6.65 26.54 18.83
N HIS A 187 -6.47 26.09 20.07
CA HIS A 187 -6.05 26.94 21.18
C HIS A 187 -4.91 26.28 21.97
N PRO A 188 -3.70 26.87 21.99
CA PRO A 188 -2.65 26.44 22.90
C PRO A 188 -2.89 26.99 24.31
N LEU A 189 -2.37 26.30 25.32
CA LEU A 189 -2.28 26.78 26.70
C LEU A 189 -1.17 27.83 26.84
N VAL A 190 -1.10 28.46 28.01
CA VAL A 190 -0.13 29.54 28.31
C VAL A 190 1.33 29.12 28.19
N ASP A 191 1.62 27.81 28.31
CA ASP A 191 2.95 27.21 28.18
C ASP A 191 3.23 26.66 26.76
N GLY A 192 2.28 26.80 25.83
CA GLY A 192 2.36 26.27 24.47
C GLY A 192 1.81 24.85 24.29
N THR A 193 1.36 24.19 25.37
CA THR A 193 0.74 22.86 25.28
C THR A 193 -0.51 22.89 24.41
N VAL A 194 -0.66 21.93 23.50
CA VAL A 194 -1.86 21.78 22.67
C VAL A 194 -2.69 20.63 23.22
N THR A 195 -3.93 20.93 23.64
CA THR A 195 -4.91 19.92 24.01
C THR A 195 -5.78 19.55 22.81
N THR A 196 -6.23 18.31 22.75
CA THR A 196 -7.19 17.84 21.75
C THR A 196 -8.50 17.44 22.44
N GLN A 197 -9.62 17.68 21.78
CA GLN A 197 -10.94 17.30 22.26
C GLN A 197 -11.68 16.57 21.12
N PRO A 198 -12.34 15.43 21.40
CA PRO A 198 -13.18 14.76 20.42
C PRO A 198 -14.38 15.65 20.08
N GLU A 199 -14.45 16.12 18.83
CA GLU A 199 -15.42 17.15 18.37
C GLU A 199 -16.27 16.69 17.17
N PHE A 200 -15.73 15.80 16.32
CA PHE A 200 -16.38 15.40 15.06
C PHE A 200 -16.63 13.89 15.03
N SER A 201 -17.77 13.45 15.57
CA SER A 201 -18.14 12.04 15.54
C SER A 201 -18.39 11.57 14.11
N PHE A 202 -17.89 10.39 13.77
CA PHE A 202 -18.10 9.78 12.45
C PHE A 202 -19.26 8.78 12.50
N TRP A 203 -20.18 8.89 11.54
CA TRP A 203 -21.36 8.02 11.41
C TRP A 203 -21.37 7.37 10.03
N PHE A 204 -21.68 6.08 9.99
CA PHE A 204 -21.89 5.33 8.76
C PHE A 204 -23.35 4.88 8.62
N GLU A 205 -23.82 4.71 7.38
CA GLU A 205 -25.21 4.37 7.12
C GLU A 205 -25.66 3.00 7.62
N ASP A 206 -24.74 2.04 7.70
CA ASP A 206 -24.99 0.65 8.04
C ASP A 206 -24.78 0.34 9.53
N VAL A 207 -23.80 0.95 10.17
CA VAL A 207 -23.44 0.71 11.58
C VAL A 207 -23.68 1.90 12.50
N GLY A 208 -24.11 3.03 11.96
CA GLY A 208 -24.28 4.27 12.71
C GLY A 208 -22.97 4.75 13.34
N TRP A 209 -22.98 4.96 14.65
CA TRP A 209 -21.82 5.44 15.43
C TRP A 209 -20.90 4.31 15.92
N ASN A 210 -21.21 3.05 15.60
CA ASN A 210 -20.63 1.87 16.27
C ASN A 210 -19.19 1.53 15.85
N VAL A 211 -18.54 2.33 15.00
CA VAL A 211 -17.08 2.18 14.76
C VAL A 211 -16.30 2.75 15.94
N GLU A 212 -16.82 3.78 16.61
CA GLU A 212 -16.18 4.35 17.80
C GLU A 212 -16.15 3.36 18.97
N ASN A 213 -15.02 3.29 19.66
CA ASN A 213 -14.73 2.38 20.77
C ASN A 213 -14.87 0.89 20.40
N TYR A 214 -14.85 0.57 19.10
CA TYR A 214 -14.95 -0.81 18.60
C TYR A 214 -13.96 -1.09 17.46
N GLY A 215 -13.95 -0.29 16.39
CA GLY A 215 -13.15 -0.51 15.19
C GLY A 215 -13.92 -1.21 14.08
N THR A 216 -13.20 -1.65 13.05
CA THR A 216 -13.73 -2.36 11.90
C THR A 216 -13.29 -3.81 11.96
N GLU A 217 -14.25 -4.74 11.97
CA GLU A 217 -13.95 -6.17 11.86
C GLU A 217 -13.47 -6.52 10.44
N PRO A 218 -12.39 -7.29 10.28
CA PRO A 218 -12.02 -7.86 8.99
C PRO A 218 -13.06 -8.89 8.55
N ASP A 219 -13.15 -9.15 7.24
CA ASP A 219 -13.93 -10.26 6.70
C ASP A 219 -13.26 -11.61 6.99
N ILE A 220 -11.92 -11.59 7.06
CA ILE A 220 -11.09 -12.75 7.36
C ILE A 220 -10.15 -12.37 8.49
N GLU A 221 -10.48 -12.84 9.71
CA GLU A 221 -9.63 -12.62 10.87
C GLU A 221 -8.37 -13.51 10.81
N VAL A 222 -7.20 -12.89 10.97
CA VAL A 222 -5.89 -13.54 11.00
C VAL A 222 -5.01 -12.81 12.00
N ASP A 223 -4.57 -13.54 13.02
CA ASP A 223 -3.63 -13.06 14.03
C ASP A 223 -2.17 -13.33 13.61
N ILE A 224 -1.24 -12.51 14.10
CA ILE A 224 0.21 -12.78 13.98
C ILE A 224 0.71 -13.23 15.35
N THR A 225 0.94 -14.52 15.51
CA THR A 225 1.35 -15.06 16.80
C THR A 225 2.81 -14.74 17.11
N PRO A 226 3.24 -14.75 18.40
CA PRO A 226 4.66 -14.64 18.75
C PRO A 226 5.55 -15.67 18.03
N GLN A 227 5.03 -16.87 17.78
CA GLN A 227 5.73 -17.92 17.05
C GLN A 227 5.92 -17.57 15.57
N ASP A 228 4.95 -16.88 14.95
CA ASP A 228 5.09 -16.39 13.58
C ASP A 228 6.19 -15.32 13.49
N TYR A 229 6.27 -14.42 14.47
CA TYR A 229 7.38 -13.45 14.55
C TYR A 229 8.75 -14.13 14.66
N VAL A 230 8.88 -15.14 15.53
CA VAL A 230 10.12 -15.91 15.68
C VAL A 230 10.47 -16.65 14.39
N ALA A 231 9.47 -17.16 13.67
CA ALA A 231 9.64 -17.85 12.40
C ALA A 231 9.83 -16.90 11.20
N GLY A 232 9.77 -15.58 11.39
CA GLY A 232 9.82 -14.60 10.29
C GLY A 232 8.65 -14.72 9.31
N ARG A 233 7.48 -15.16 9.78
CA ARG A 233 6.28 -15.34 8.97
C ARG A 233 5.31 -14.18 9.14
N ASP A 234 4.66 -13.80 8.04
CA ASP A 234 3.57 -12.83 8.03
C ASP A 234 2.26 -13.53 7.59
N PRO A 235 1.51 -14.16 8.50
CA PRO A 235 0.31 -14.91 8.15
C PRO A 235 -0.81 -14.02 7.59
N GLN A 236 -0.85 -12.73 7.96
CA GLN A 236 -1.83 -11.78 7.42
C GLN A 236 -1.57 -11.50 5.94
N LEU A 237 -0.33 -11.21 5.56
CA LEU A 237 0.04 -11.00 4.16
C LEU A 237 -0.06 -12.30 3.35
N GLU A 238 0.32 -13.44 3.93
CA GLU A 238 0.15 -14.75 3.31
C GLU A 238 -1.31 -15.06 3.01
N ARG A 239 -2.21 -14.79 3.95
CA ARG A 239 -3.65 -15.00 3.74
C ARG A 239 -4.21 -14.03 2.71
N ALA A 240 -3.83 -12.75 2.75
CA ALA A 240 -4.26 -11.77 1.76
C ALA A 240 -3.83 -12.14 0.35
N LEU A 241 -2.60 -12.67 0.21
CA LEU A 241 -2.10 -13.17 -1.07
C LEU A 241 -2.86 -14.42 -1.55
N ALA A 242 -3.14 -15.37 -0.67
CA ALA A 242 -3.94 -16.54 -1.03
C ALA A 242 -5.35 -16.13 -1.48
N GLU A 243 -5.98 -15.20 -0.78
CA GLU A 243 -7.33 -14.71 -1.08
C GLU A 243 -7.36 -13.99 -2.44
N VAL A 244 -6.42 -13.07 -2.71
CA VAL A 244 -6.41 -12.34 -3.98
C VAL A 244 -6.14 -13.26 -5.17
N MET A 245 -5.30 -14.28 -5.00
CA MET A 245 -5.04 -15.28 -6.04
C MET A 245 -6.27 -16.15 -6.32
N GLN A 246 -7.01 -16.54 -5.28
CA GLN A 246 -8.29 -17.26 -5.44
C GLN A 246 -9.33 -16.39 -6.17
N LEU A 247 -9.42 -15.10 -5.83
CA LEU A 247 -10.30 -14.17 -6.53
C LEU A 247 -9.89 -13.99 -7.99
N LEU A 248 -8.60 -14.02 -8.31
CA LEU A 248 -8.10 -13.94 -9.67
C LEU A 248 -8.49 -15.14 -10.54
N GLU A 249 -8.65 -16.34 -9.96
CA GLU A 249 -9.10 -17.53 -10.69
C GLU A 249 -10.59 -17.46 -11.05
N THR A 250 -11.38 -16.77 -10.22
CA THR A 250 -12.84 -16.70 -10.33
C THR A 250 -13.34 -15.39 -10.96
N THR A 251 -12.49 -14.35 -11.01
CA THR A 251 -12.83 -13.03 -11.54
C THR A 251 -12.20 -12.83 -12.91
N PRO A 252 -12.98 -12.74 -14.00
CA PRO A 252 -12.44 -12.46 -15.31
C PRO A 252 -11.87 -11.04 -15.37
N ILE A 253 -10.60 -10.92 -15.78
CA ILE A 253 -9.97 -9.62 -16.04
C ILE A 253 -10.44 -9.13 -17.40
N LEU A 254 -10.96 -7.90 -17.45
CA LEU A 254 -11.37 -7.29 -18.70
C LEU A 254 -10.15 -7.11 -19.62
N GLN A 255 -10.16 -7.79 -20.76
CA GLN A 255 -9.16 -7.66 -21.82
C GLN A 255 -9.88 -7.30 -23.14
N PRO A 256 -9.36 -6.36 -23.94
CA PRO A 256 -9.98 -6.00 -25.20
C PRO A 256 -9.75 -7.09 -26.26
N ASP A 257 -10.79 -7.48 -26.98
CA ASP A 257 -10.63 -8.27 -28.21
C ASP A 257 -10.10 -7.37 -29.33
N LEU A 258 -8.82 -7.52 -29.65
CA LEU A 258 -8.16 -6.73 -30.68
C LEU A 258 -8.43 -7.24 -32.10
N THR A 259 -8.99 -8.44 -32.25
CA THR A 259 -9.24 -9.05 -33.58
C THR A 259 -10.41 -8.38 -34.30
N THR A 260 -11.36 -7.83 -33.55
CA THR A 260 -12.53 -7.11 -34.07
C THR A 260 -12.30 -5.60 -34.22
N ARG A 261 -11.04 -5.13 -34.12
CA ARG A 261 -10.72 -3.71 -34.25
C ARG A 261 -11.19 -3.17 -35.62
N PRO A 262 -11.83 -1.99 -35.69
CA PRO A 262 -12.24 -1.39 -36.96
C PRO A 262 -11.07 -1.27 -37.95
N SER A 263 -11.31 -1.70 -39.19
CA SER A 263 -10.35 -1.53 -40.27
C SER A 263 -10.13 -0.05 -40.55
N ARG A 264 -8.87 0.34 -40.71
CA ARG A 264 -8.46 1.68 -41.11
C ARG A 264 -8.23 1.78 -42.62
N ALA A 265 -8.45 0.70 -43.36
CA ALA A 265 -8.39 0.73 -44.80
C ALA A 265 -9.52 1.63 -45.33
N LEU A 266 -9.23 2.39 -46.39
CA LEU A 266 -10.27 3.14 -47.08
C LEU A 266 -11.36 2.16 -47.55
N PRO A 267 -12.65 2.50 -47.43
CA PRO A 267 -13.71 1.69 -47.98
C PRO A 267 -13.50 1.53 -49.48
N LYS A 268 -13.70 0.32 -50.01
CA LYS A 268 -13.72 0.11 -51.46
C LYS A 268 -14.93 0.86 -52.02
N LEU A 269 -14.68 1.93 -52.76
CA LEU A 269 -15.73 2.66 -53.45
C LEU A 269 -16.37 1.74 -54.50
N PRO A 270 -17.70 1.81 -54.68
CA PRO A 270 -18.34 1.07 -55.77
C PRO A 270 -17.77 1.51 -57.12
N PRO A 271 -17.77 0.63 -58.13
CA PRO A 271 -17.35 1.01 -59.49
C PRO A 271 -18.15 2.23 -59.94
N ARG A 272 -17.47 3.20 -60.54
CA ARG A 272 -18.13 4.39 -61.11
C ARG A 272 -19.14 3.91 -62.14
N ARG A 273 -20.42 4.24 -61.97
CA ARG A 273 -21.42 4.02 -63.00
C ARG A 273 -21.07 4.91 -64.21
N PRO A 274 -21.18 4.38 -65.44
CA PRO A 274 -20.89 5.15 -66.65
C PRO A 274 -21.80 6.37 -66.80
#